data_AF-X0SMF1-F1
#
_entry.id   AF-X0SMF1-F1
#
_cell.length_a   1.000
_cell.length_b   1.000
_cell.length_c   1.000
_cell.angle_alpha   90.00
_cell.angle_beta   90.00
_cell.angle_gamma   90.00
#
_symmetry.space_group_name_H-M   'P 1'
#
loop_
_entity.id
_entity.type
_entity.pdbx_description
1 polymer ?
#
loop_
_entity_poly.entity_id
_entity_poly.type
_entity_poly.pdbx_seq_one_letter_code
_entity_poly.pdbx_strand_id
1 'polypeptide(L)'
;MKIVLDANVLVSGLLTPFGSSGEIVRMLTADKLVLHLDARILSEYEQVLRRPKSEFNKERIDMLIDFIKQHGVFVASIPLKEHLPDLDDEPFLEVAIAGSVNPIVA
;
A
#
# COMPACT_ATOMS: atom_id res chain seq x y z
N MET A 1 9.96 -9.09 6.29
CA MET A 1 10.60 -7.80 5.95
C MET A 1 9.54 -6.71 6.04
N LYS A 2 9.88 -5.48 6.48
CA LYS A 2 8.92 -4.37 6.62
C LYS A 2 9.08 -3.39 5.46
N ILE A 3 7.97 -2.93 4.90
CA ILE A 3 7.96 -2.10 3.69
C ILE A 3 6.82 -1.07 3.74
N VAL A 4 6.92 -0.03 2.93
CA VAL A 4 5.77 0.75 2.47
C VAL A 4 5.46 0.33 1.03
N LEU A 5 4.18 0.16 0.70
CA LEU A 5 3.76 -0.30 -0.62
C LEU A 5 2.94 0.77 -1.34
N ASP A 6 3.33 1.12 -2.56
CA ASP A 6 2.55 2.02 -3.41
C ASP A 6 1.21 1.38 -3.84
N ALA A 7 0.15 2.19 -3.94
CA ALA A 7 -1.17 1.76 -4.39
C ALA A 7 -1.17 1.17 -5.81
N ASN A 8 -0.36 1.69 -6.73
CA ASN A 8 -0.21 1.18 -8.09
C ASN A 8 0.38 -0.23 -8.11
N VAL A 9 1.31 -0.52 -7.20
CA VAL A 9 1.86 -1.89 -7.05
C VAL A 9 0.77 -2.82 -6.54
N LEU A 10 -0.04 -2.38 -5.57
CA LEU A 10 -1.17 -3.15 -5.06
C LEU A 10 -2.18 -3.47 -6.17
N VAL A 11 -2.61 -2.46 -6.95
CA VAL A 11 -3.52 -2.65 -8.10
C VAL A 11 -2.92 -3.58 -9.14
N SER A 12 -1.68 -3.31 -9.56
CA SER A 12 -1.00 -4.10 -10.58
C SER A 12 -0.81 -5.55 -10.14
N GLY A 13 -0.58 -5.78 -8.85
CA GLY A 13 -0.45 -7.12 -8.28
C GLY A 13 -1.76 -7.89 -8.23
N LEU A 14 -2.89 -7.19 -8.09
CA LEU A 14 -4.22 -7.80 -8.17
C LEU A 14 -4.65 -8.05 -9.63
N LEU A 15 -4.29 -7.17 -10.57
CA LEU A 15 -4.58 -7.34 -12.00
C LEU A 15 -3.70 -8.41 -12.66
N THR A 16 -2.42 -8.45 -12.30
CA THR A 16 -1.42 -9.38 -12.86
C THR A 16 -0.83 -10.24 -11.75
N PRO A 17 -1.56 -11.24 -11.23
CA PRO A 17 -1.12 -12.01 -10.08
C PRO A 17 0.23 -12.67 -10.31
N PHE A 18 0.53 -13.17 -11.51
CA PHE A 18 1.78 -13.89 -11.78
C PHE A 18 2.97 -12.99 -12.19
N GLY A 19 2.80 -11.66 -12.15
CA GLY A 19 3.89 -10.69 -12.36
C GLY A 19 4.60 -10.29 -11.06
N SER A 20 5.61 -9.42 -11.17
CA SER A 20 6.42 -8.95 -10.02
C SER A 20 5.56 -8.30 -8.92
N SER A 21 4.62 -7.43 -9.29
CA SER A 21 3.70 -6.80 -8.32
C SER A 21 2.79 -7.83 -7.64
N GLY A 22 2.38 -8.87 -8.38
CA GLY A 22 1.54 -9.93 -7.81
C GLY A 22 2.32 -10.86 -6.87
N GLU A 23 3.63 -11.02 -7.08
CA GLU A 23 4.52 -11.66 -6.11
C GLU A 23 4.57 -10.89 -4.80
N ILE A 24 4.68 -9.56 -4.85
CA ILE A 24 4.65 -8.72 -3.64
C ILE A 24 3.34 -8.93 -2.86
N VAL A 25 2.19 -8.93 -3.55
CA VAL A 25 0.88 -9.19 -2.90
C VAL A 25 0.81 -10.60 -2.29
N ARG A 26 1.34 -11.63 -2.95
CA ARG A 26 1.42 -12.98 -2.35
C ARG A 26 2.36 -13.05 -1.15
N MET A 27 3.47 -12.33 -1.18
CA MET A 27 4.39 -12.28 -0.07
C MET A 27 3.78 -11.57 1.14
N LEU A 28 2.91 -10.58 0.92
CA LEU A 28 2.10 -9.95 1.97
C LEU A 28 1.13 -10.94 2.62
N THR A 29 0.33 -11.65 1.83
CA THR A 29 -0.67 -12.60 2.37
C THR A 29 -0.05 -13.87 2.97
N ALA A 30 1.22 -14.13 2.68
CA ALA A 30 2.01 -15.22 3.28
C ALA A 30 2.85 -14.76 4.49
N ASP A 31 2.58 -13.58 5.06
CA ASP A 31 3.28 -12.97 6.19
C ASP A 31 4.80 -12.81 6.02
N LYS A 32 5.30 -12.82 4.77
CA LYS A 32 6.72 -12.57 4.47
C LYS A 32 7.04 -11.07 4.45
N LEU A 33 6.04 -10.26 4.16
CA LEU A 33 6.09 -8.80 4.15
C LEU A 33 5.09 -8.25 5.18
N VAL A 34 5.50 -7.21 5.90
CA VAL A 34 4.64 -6.47 6.83
C VAL A 34 4.55 -5.04 6.31
N LEU A 35 3.33 -4.56 6.06
CA LEU A 35 3.10 -3.18 5.61
C LEU A 35 3.24 -2.21 6.76
N HIS A 36 4.02 -1.16 6.55
CA HIS A 36 3.92 0.07 7.30
C HIS A 36 3.02 1.03 6.52
N LEU A 37 2.07 1.64 7.20
CA LEU A 37 1.11 2.55 6.59
C LEU A 37 0.58 3.56 7.62
N ASP A 38 -0.11 4.58 7.15
CA ASP A 38 -0.95 5.44 7.97
C ASP A 38 -2.38 5.49 7.39
N ALA A 39 -3.23 6.34 7.96
CA ALA A 39 -4.61 6.49 7.49
C ALA A 39 -4.71 7.05 6.06
N ARG A 40 -3.73 7.83 5.59
CA ARG A 40 -3.72 8.42 4.25
C ARG A 40 -3.45 7.34 3.20
N ILE A 41 -2.43 6.51 3.42
CA ILE A 41 -2.12 5.37 2.54
C ILE A 41 -3.29 4.38 2.48
N LEU A 42 -3.91 4.09 3.62
CA LEU A 42 -5.08 3.21 3.67
C LEU A 42 -6.26 3.78 2.87
N SER A 43 -6.51 5.08 3.00
CA SER A 43 -7.52 5.79 2.21
C SER A 43 -7.21 5.71 0.71
N GLU A 44 -5.95 5.88 0.32
CA GLU A 44 -5.53 5.76 -1.09
C GLU A 44 -5.83 4.36 -1.63
N TYR A 45 -5.52 3.30 -0.87
CA TYR A 45 -5.86 1.93 -1.27
C TYR A 45 -7.37 1.75 -1.45
N GLU A 46 -8.18 2.21 -0.49
CA GLU A 46 -9.64 2.11 -0.59
C GLU A 46 -10.17 2.88 -1.81
N GLN A 47 -9.66 4.09 -2.06
CA GLN A 47 -10.08 4.91 -3.19
C GLN A 47 -9.72 4.25 -4.52
N VAL A 48 -8.46 3.87 -4.71
CA VAL A 48 -7.95 3.31 -5.95
C VAL A 48 -8.63 1.98 -6.28
N LEU A 49 -8.73 1.07 -5.31
CA LEU A 49 -9.33 -0.26 -5.52
C LEU A 49 -10.83 -0.17 -5.81
N ARG A 50 -11.54 0.81 -5.24
CA ARG A 50 -12.99 1.00 -5.43
C ARG A 50 -13.35 1.91 -6.60
N ARG A 51 -12.39 2.43 -7.38
CA ARG A 51 -12.69 3.28 -8.55
C ARG A 51 -13.68 2.58 -9.48
N PRO A 52 -14.65 3.28 -10.10
CA PRO A 52 -15.67 2.66 -10.95
C PRO A 52 -15.14 1.85 -12.14
N LYS A 53 -13.90 2.14 -12.57
CA LYS A 53 -13.20 1.41 -13.65
C LYS A 53 -12.50 0.14 -13.17
N SER A 54 -12.48 -0.10 -11.87
CA SER A 54 -11.85 -1.27 -11.26
C SER A 54 -12.72 -2.50 -11.50
N GLU A 55 -12.11 -3.56 -12.04
CA GLU A 55 -12.79 -4.85 -12.30
C GLU A 55 -12.87 -5.74 -11.06
N PHE A 56 -12.43 -5.23 -9.91
CA PHE A 56 -12.34 -6.02 -8.68
C PHE A 56 -13.70 -6.21 -8.00
N ASN A 57 -13.92 -7.42 -7.48
CA ASN A 57 -15.07 -7.73 -6.64
C ASN A 57 -14.97 -6.97 -5.30
N LYS A 58 -16.05 -6.27 -4.92
CA LYS A 58 -16.10 -5.43 -3.71
C LYS A 58 -15.86 -6.20 -2.42
N GLU A 59 -16.45 -7.38 -2.28
CA GLU A 59 -16.28 -8.23 -1.08
C GLU A 59 -14.81 -8.65 -0.93
N ARG A 60 -14.13 -8.93 -2.05
CA ARG A 60 -12.69 -9.23 -2.03
C ARG A 60 -11.83 -8.03 -1.67
N ILE A 61 -12.22 -6.82 -2.13
CA ILE A 61 -11.56 -5.58 -1.71
C ILE A 61 -11.73 -5.40 -0.21
N ASP A 62 -12.95 -5.57 0.32
CA ASP A 62 -13.23 -5.41 1.74
C ASP A 62 -12.37 -6.38 2.57
N MET A 63 -12.31 -7.66 2.20
CA MET A 63 -11.45 -8.65 2.86
C MET A 63 -9.97 -8.28 2.82
N LEU A 64 -9.46 -7.78 1.69
CA LEU A 64 -8.06 -7.35 1.55
C LEU A 64 -7.75 -6.14 2.44
N ILE A 65 -8.64 -5.15 2.44
CA ILE A 65 -8.50 -3.94 3.26
C ILE A 65 -8.54 -4.31 4.75
N ASP A 66 -9.45 -5.18 5.17
CA ASP A 66 -9.52 -5.67 6.55
C ASP A 66 -8.26 -6.46 6.93
N PHE A 67 -7.75 -7.30 6.02
CA PHE A 67 -6.47 -7.98 6.20
C PHE A 67 -5.32 -6.98 6.42
N ILE A 68 -5.22 -5.93 5.60
CA ILE A 68 -4.20 -4.88 5.73
C ILE A 68 -4.36 -4.13 7.06
N LYS A 69 -5.59 -3.77 7.46
CA LYS A 69 -5.88 -3.11 8.74
C LYS A 69 -5.44 -3.97 9.94
N GLN A 70 -5.61 -5.29 9.86
CA GLN A 70 -5.29 -6.20 10.95
C GLN A 70 -3.80 -6.55 11.03
N HIS A 71 -3.11 -6.69 9.90
CA HIS A 71 -1.73 -7.17 9.83
C HIS A 71 -0.70 -6.07 9.56
N GLY A 72 -1.15 -4.88 9.15
CA GLY A 72 -0.32 -3.71 8.95
C GLY A 72 0.11 -3.04 10.25
N VAL A 73 1.24 -2.33 10.18
CA VAL A 73 1.78 -1.53 11.26
C VAL A 73 1.47 -0.06 10.97
N PHE A 74 0.61 0.54 11.79
CA PHE A 74 0.30 1.95 11.68
C PHE A 74 1.44 2.81 12.24
N VAL A 75 1.99 3.68 11.39
CA VAL A 75 3.10 4.56 11.72
C VAL A 75 2.60 6.00 11.78
N ALA A 76 2.91 6.70 12.87
CA ALA A 76 2.71 8.13 12.96
C ALA A 76 3.87 8.83 12.22
N SER A 77 3.59 9.35 11.03
CA SER A 77 4.55 10.11 10.24
C SER A 77 4.39 11.62 10.44
N ILE A 78 5.42 12.37 10.06
CA ILE A 78 5.47 13.83 10.14
C ILE A 78 5.57 14.34 8.70
N PRO A 79 4.86 15.44 8.35
CA PRO A 79 4.96 16.03 7.03
C PRO A 79 6.40 16.31 6.60
N LEU A 80 6.70 16.12 5.31
CA LEU A 80 7.98 16.53 4.75
C LEU A 80 8.21 18.04 4.92
N LYS A 81 9.48 18.45 5.03
CA LYS A 81 9.84 19.87 5.11
C LYS A 81 9.68 20.59 3.78
N GLU A 82 9.86 19.86 2.69
CA GLU A 82 9.74 20.32 1.31
C GLU A 82 8.82 19.36 0.59
N HIS A 83 7.97 19.91 -0.28
CA HIS A 83 7.03 19.10 -1.04
C HIS A 83 7.73 18.33 -2.16
N LEU A 84 7.22 17.12 -2.42
CA LEU A 84 7.65 16.34 -3.57
C LEU A 84 7.04 16.92 -4.87
N PRO A 85 7.63 16.60 -6.04
CA PRO A 85 7.01 16.92 -7.32
C PRO A 85 5.62 16.29 -7.48
N ASP A 86 5.43 15.10 -6.92
CA ASP A 86 4.14 14.43 -6.78
C ASP A 86 3.72 14.42 -5.31
N LEU A 87 2.64 15.13 -5.00
CA LEU A 87 2.12 15.26 -3.64
C LEU A 87 1.49 13.94 -3.15
N ASP A 88 1.02 13.10 -4.06
CA ASP A 88 0.37 11.84 -3.71
C ASP A 88 1.39 10.79 -3.21
N ASP A 89 2.67 10.98 -3.51
CA ASP A 89 3.79 10.14 -3.05
C ASP A 89 4.28 10.50 -1.63
N GLU A 90 3.97 11.70 -1.14
CA GLU A 90 4.45 12.18 0.16
C GLU A 90 4.07 11.25 1.33
N PRO A 91 2.81 10.78 1.46
CA PRO A 91 2.44 9.90 2.56
C PRO A 91 3.28 8.61 2.59
N PHE A 92 3.59 8.04 1.42
CA PHE A 92 4.38 6.82 1.32
C PHE A 92 5.82 7.05 1.76
N LEU A 93 6.44 8.15 1.32
CA LEU A 93 7.80 8.50 1.71
C LEU A 93 7.89 8.86 3.20
N GLU A 94 6.94 9.63 3.72
CA GLU A 94 6.88 10.04 5.13
C GLU A 94 6.76 8.82 6.06
N VAL A 95 5.91 7.86 5.72
CA VAL A 95 5.78 6.60 6.46
C VAL A 95 7.06 5.76 6.34
N ALA A 96 7.69 5.72 5.17
CA ALA A 96 8.94 4.98 4.98
C ALA A 96 10.07 5.53 5.87
N ILE A 97 10.20 6.86 5.93
CA ILE A 97 11.15 7.56 6.80
C ILE A 97 10.83 7.30 8.28
N ALA A 98 9.58 7.56 8.71
CA ALA A 98 9.17 7.41 10.10
C ALA A 98 9.27 5.95 10.58
N GLY A 99 8.98 4.99 9.69
CA GLY A 99 9.07 3.57 9.95
C GLY A 99 10.49 3.00 9.85
N SER A 100 11.44 3.75 9.28
CA SER A 100 12.77 3.25 8.89
C SER A 100 12.69 1.98 8.04
N VAL A 101 11.83 2.01 7.02
CA VAL A 101 11.56 0.89 6.12
C VAL A 101 11.77 1.28 4.66
N ASN A 102 11.98 0.28 3.80
CA ASN A 102 12.16 0.53 2.38
C ASN A 102 10.80 0.81 1.71
N PRO A 103 10.68 1.87 0.91
CA PRO A 103 9.55 2.04 0.01
C PRO A 103 9.68 1.07 -1.15
N ILE A 104 8.58 0.42 -1.52
CA ILE A 104 8.46 -0.30 -2.79
C ILE A 104 7.65 0.57 -3.73
N VAL A 105 8.37 1.17 -4.68
CA VAL A 105 7.85 1.90 -5.84
C VAL A 105 8.07 1.03 -7.09
N ALA A 106 7.14 1.07 -8.04
CA ALA A 106 7.26 0.39 -9.34
C ALA A 106 7.42 1.40 -10.47
#